data_AF-A0A1Q7DFP7-F1
#
_entry.id   AF-A0A1Q7DFP7-F1
#
_cell.length_a   1.000
_cell.length_b   1.000
_cell.length_c   1.000
_cell.angle_alpha   90.00
_cell.angle_beta   90.00
_cell.angle_gamma   90.00
#
_symmetry.space_group_name_H-M   'P 1'
#
loop_
_entity.id
_entity.type
_entity.pdbx_description
1 polymer ?
#
loop_
_entity_poly.entity_id
_entity_poly.type
_entity_poly.pdbx_seq_one_letter_code
_entity_poly.pdbx_strand_id
1 'polypeptide(L)'
;MRSLVALALIVVLLVAITSPAHACGAPCGVAIGLASFLFLSALVAPFAYPYPYYGGPAYAYAAPVAYQAPVVYATRPVVYQTPVYQPPAVHPAPVAQTRVVQYPHGRYELRGDGVTTTYQWVWVVAESPIPPPPPGLPPATPPPGPTQ
;
A
#
# COMPACT_ATOMS: atom_id res chain seq x y z
N MET A 1 -63.71 23.81 -4.29
CA MET A 1 -63.02 22.97 -5.30
C MET A 1 -61.64 22.56 -4.82
N ARG A 2 -60.71 23.51 -4.57
CA ARG A 2 -59.33 23.25 -4.10
C ARG A 2 -59.25 22.43 -2.81
N SER A 3 -60.03 22.77 -1.80
CA SER A 3 -60.05 22.03 -0.52
C SER A 3 -60.66 20.64 -0.64
N LEU A 4 -61.60 20.41 -1.58
CA LEU A 4 -62.15 19.08 -1.85
C LEU A 4 -61.15 18.20 -2.59
N VAL A 5 -60.37 18.77 -3.52
CA VAL A 5 -59.26 18.08 -4.19
C VAL A 5 -58.15 17.75 -3.20
N ALA A 6 -57.81 18.67 -2.29
CA ALA A 6 -56.84 18.42 -1.24
C ALA A 6 -57.30 17.33 -0.27
N LEU A 7 -58.57 17.35 0.16
CA LEU A 7 -59.15 16.29 1.00
C LEU A 7 -59.18 14.96 0.27
N ALA A 8 -59.55 14.94 -1.01
CA ALA A 8 -59.54 13.73 -1.82
C ALA A 8 -58.11 13.16 -1.98
N LEU A 9 -57.11 14.02 -2.20
CA LEU A 9 -55.71 13.60 -2.26
C LEU A 9 -55.21 13.08 -0.91
N ILE A 10 -55.57 13.73 0.20
CA ILE A 10 -55.21 13.26 1.54
C ILE A 10 -55.86 11.92 1.85
N VAL A 11 -57.12 11.72 1.47
CA VAL A 11 -57.83 10.45 1.64
C VAL A 11 -57.20 9.37 0.76
N VAL A 12 -56.88 9.65 -0.51
CA VAL A 12 -56.19 8.71 -1.40
C VAL A 12 -54.80 8.35 -0.87
N LEU A 13 -54.06 9.33 -0.35
CA LEU A 13 -52.75 9.12 0.27
C LEU A 13 -52.86 8.25 1.53
N LEU A 14 -53.82 8.55 2.41
CA LEU A 14 -54.07 7.78 3.62
C LEU A 14 -54.49 6.34 3.31
N VAL A 15 -55.34 6.14 2.29
CA VAL A 15 -55.77 4.82 1.80
C VAL A 15 -54.59 4.05 1.19
N ALA A 16 -53.72 4.71 0.43
CA ALA A 16 -52.50 4.12 -0.13
C ALA A 16 -51.48 3.73 0.95
N ILE A 17 -51.43 4.46 2.06
CA ILE A 17 -50.60 4.13 3.24
C ILE A 17 -51.22 2.97 4.05
N THR A 18 -52.54 2.77 3.99
CA THR A 18 -53.25 1.78 4.82
C THR A 18 -53.60 0.45 4.16
N SER A 19 -53.35 0.22 2.87
CA SER A 19 -53.68 -1.09 2.24
C SER A 19 -52.59 -1.64 1.30
N PRO A 20 -52.04 -2.87 1.49
CA PRO A 20 -52.24 -3.79 2.61
C PRO A 20 -50.93 -4.43 3.09
N ALA A 21 -50.39 -3.99 4.24
CA ALA A 21 -49.52 -4.90 5.02
C ALA A 21 -50.28 -6.15 5.53
N HIS A 22 -51.61 -6.17 5.36
CA HIS A 22 -52.53 -7.14 5.95
C HIS A 22 -53.05 -8.20 4.96
N ALA A 23 -52.80 -8.08 3.64
CA ALA A 23 -53.37 -9.01 2.64
C ALA A 23 -52.42 -10.17 2.25
N CYS A 24 -51.14 -10.06 2.60
CA CYS A 24 -50.11 -11.05 2.20
C CYS A 24 -49.32 -11.59 3.41
N GLY A 25 -49.64 -11.14 4.64
CA GLY A 25 -49.02 -11.60 5.87
C GLY A 25 -47.53 -11.25 5.98
N ALA A 26 -46.83 -11.96 6.88
CA ALA A 26 -45.41 -11.80 7.14
C ALA A 26 -44.49 -11.74 5.90
N PRO A 27 -44.67 -12.53 4.82
CA PRO A 27 -43.71 -12.53 3.71
C PRO A 27 -43.69 -11.21 2.92
N CYS A 28 -44.82 -10.52 2.75
CA CYS A 28 -44.82 -9.21 2.10
C CYS A 28 -44.24 -8.12 3.01
N GLY A 29 -44.46 -8.20 4.33
CA GLY A 29 -43.80 -7.30 5.28
C GLY A 29 -42.27 -7.46 5.27
N VAL A 30 -41.79 -8.71 5.22
CA VAL A 30 -40.36 -9.03 5.09
C VAL A 30 -39.81 -8.56 3.74
N ALA A 31 -40.55 -8.75 2.64
CA ALA A 31 -40.12 -8.30 1.32
C ALA A 31 -39.98 -6.76 1.25
N ILE A 32 -40.95 -6.02 1.79
CA ILE A 32 -40.90 -4.55 1.84
C ILE A 32 -39.79 -4.08 2.79
N GLY A 33 -39.62 -4.75 3.94
CA GLY A 33 -38.54 -4.45 4.88
C GLY A 33 -37.15 -4.66 4.26
N LEU A 34 -36.93 -5.78 3.58
CA LEU A 34 -35.68 -6.07 2.87
C LEU A 34 -35.46 -5.10 1.70
N ALA A 35 -36.48 -4.81 0.91
CA ALA A 35 -36.37 -3.83 -0.17
C ALA A 35 -36.00 -2.43 0.36
N SER A 36 -36.62 -2.00 1.45
CA SER A 36 -36.33 -0.69 2.07
C SER A 36 -34.92 -0.66 2.66
N PHE A 37 -34.51 -1.76 3.31
CA PHE A 37 -33.15 -1.90 3.85
C PHE A 37 -32.11 -1.86 2.75
N LEU A 38 -32.27 -2.64 1.69
CA LEU A 38 -31.32 -2.65 0.56
C LEU A 38 -31.24 -1.30 -0.14
N PHE A 39 -32.38 -0.63 -0.33
CA PHE A 39 -32.40 0.71 -0.92
C PHE A 39 -31.65 1.73 -0.05
N LEU A 40 -31.94 1.77 1.25
CA LEU A 40 -31.28 2.70 2.17
C LEU A 40 -29.80 2.35 2.34
N SER A 41 -29.45 1.07 2.42
CA SER A 41 -28.07 0.60 2.46
C SER A 41 -27.31 0.97 1.19
N ALA A 42 -27.91 0.82 0.00
CA ALA A 42 -27.28 1.23 -1.26
C ALA A 42 -27.07 2.76 -1.34
N LEU A 43 -27.98 3.54 -0.76
CA LEU A 43 -27.88 4.99 -0.71
C LEU A 43 -26.80 5.47 0.28
N VAL A 44 -26.62 4.78 1.40
CA VAL A 44 -25.64 5.13 2.45
C VAL A 44 -24.26 4.52 2.19
N ALA A 45 -24.17 3.35 1.55
CA ALA A 45 -22.94 2.62 1.26
C ALA A 45 -21.80 3.48 0.67
N PRO A 46 -22.01 4.33 -0.35
CA PRO A 46 -20.91 5.14 -0.92
C PRO A 46 -20.38 6.22 0.04
N PHE A 47 -21.17 6.64 1.04
CA PHE A 47 -20.76 7.61 2.05
C PHE A 47 -20.11 6.95 3.26
N ALA A 48 -20.57 5.75 3.64
CA ALA A 48 -19.99 4.97 4.73
C ALA A 48 -18.68 4.27 4.32
N TYR A 49 -18.56 3.89 3.05
CA TYR A 49 -17.39 3.22 2.48
C TYR A 49 -16.93 3.96 1.22
N PRO A 50 -16.22 5.09 1.36
CA PRO A 50 -15.63 5.76 0.21
C PRO A 50 -14.67 4.80 -0.49
N TYR A 51 -14.97 4.49 -1.75
CA TYR A 51 -14.08 3.70 -2.59
C TYR A 51 -12.76 4.45 -2.76
N PRO A 52 -11.61 3.85 -2.42
CA PRO A 52 -10.33 4.46 -2.73
C PRO A 52 -10.16 4.44 -4.25
N TYR A 53 -10.37 5.58 -4.89
CA TYR A 53 -10.04 5.76 -6.30
C TYR A 53 -8.52 5.82 -6.43
N TYR A 54 -7.91 4.66 -6.70
CA TYR A 54 -6.53 4.60 -7.17
C TYR A 54 -6.52 4.97 -8.65
N GLY A 55 -6.43 6.26 -8.94
CA GLY A 55 -6.10 6.75 -10.27
C GLY A 55 -4.69 6.28 -10.64
N GLY A 56 -4.60 5.18 -11.38
CA GLY A 56 -3.34 4.71 -11.95
C GLY A 56 -2.91 5.65 -13.09
N PRO A 57 -1.64 6.10 -13.13
CA PRO A 57 -1.17 6.89 -14.25
C PRO A 57 -1.28 6.07 -15.54
N ALA A 58 -1.86 6.66 -16.59
CA ALA A 58 -1.90 6.09 -17.92
C ALA A 58 -0.47 6.09 -18.48
N TYR A 59 0.23 4.96 -18.34
CA TYR A 59 1.52 4.77 -19.00
C TYR A 59 1.30 4.68 -20.51
N ALA A 60 1.81 5.64 -21.26
CA ALA A 60 1.92 5.54 -22.70
C ALA A 60 2.95 4.46 -23.01
N TYR A 61 2.50 3.28 -23.44
CA TYR A 61 3.39 2.26 -23.97
C TYR A 61 4.00 2.77 -25.28
N ALA A 62 5.31 3.00 -25.28
CA ALA A 62 6.06 3.22 -26.50
C ALA A 62 5.98 1.93 -27.35
N ALA A 63 5.73 2.10 -28.64
CA ALA A 63 5.64 1.00 -29.59
C ALA A 63 6.92 0.13 -29.55
N PRO A 64 6.80 -1.20 -29.69
CA PRO A 64 7.96 -2.10 -29.65
C PRO A 64 8.92 -1.76 -30.78
N VAL A 65 10.18 -1.51 -30.42
CA VAL A 65 11.27 -1.32 -31.37
C VAL A 65 11.44 -2.61 -32.17
N ALA A 66 11.42 -2.50 -33.50
CA ALA A 66 11.65 -3.64 -34.38
C ALA A 66 13.00 -4.30 -34.06
N TYR A 67 12.99 -5.62 -33.86
CA TYR A 67 14.19 -6.40 -33.59
C TYR A 67 15.14 -6.33 -34.79
N GLN A 68 16.36 -5.86 -34.54
CA GLN A 68 17.45 -6.01 -35.50
C GLN A 68 17.95 -7.45 -35.48
N ALA A 69 18.06 -8.06 -36.66
CA ALA A 69 18.48 -9.44 -36.83
C ALA A 69 19.88 -9.67 -36.22
N PRO A 70 20.11 -10.83 -35.57
CA PRO A 70 21.38 -11.12 -34.90
C PRO A 70 22.53 -11.22 -35.90
N VAL A 71 23.63 -10.53 -35.59
CA VAL A 71 24.89 -10.65 -36.32
C VAL A 71 25.46 -12.05 -36.06
N VAL A 72 25.67 -12.80 -37.13
CA VAL A 72 26.31 -14.13 -37.08
C VAL A 72 27.77 -13.93 -36.67
N TYR A 73 28.12 -14.37 -35.47
CA TYR A 73 29.50 -14.35 -34.99
C TYR A 73 30.30 -15.44 -35.68
N ALA A 74 31.39 -15.06 -36.35
CA ALA A 74 32.43 -15.99 -36.75
C ALA A 74 33.05 -16.62 -35.49
N THR A 75 33.12 -17.95 -35.47
CA THR A 75 33.69 -18.72 -34.36
C THR A 75 35.17 -18.43 -34.23
N ARG A 76 35.55 -17.80 -33.12
CA ARG A 76 36.95 -17.56 -32.72
C ARG A 76 37.56 -18.87 -32.21
N PRO A 77 38.80 -19.23 -32.60
CA PRO A 77 39.46 -20.40 -32.04
C PRO A 77 39.64 -20.24 -30.52
N VAL A 78 39.23 -21.27 -29.78
CA VAL A 78 39.37 -21.36 -28.32
C VAL A 78 40.82 -21.68 -28.02
N VAL A 79 41.53 -20.71 -27.42
CA VAL A 79 42.83 -20.95 -26.79
C VAL A 79 42.56 -21.44 -25.39
N TYR A 80 43.01 -22.64 -25.06
CA TYR A 80 42.96 -23.16 -23.69
C TYR A 80 43.90 -22.35 -22.81
N GLN A 81 43.35 -21.42 -22.03
CA GLN A 81 44.07 -20.84 -20.89
C GLN A 81 44.02 -21.83 -19.73
N THR A 82 45.21 -22.29 -19.32
CA THR A 82 45.39 -23.05 -18.07
C THR A 82 44.95 -22.18 -16.89
N PRO A 83 44.14 -22.71 -15.95
CA PRO A 83 43.71 -21.96 -14.78
C PRO A 83 44.92 -21.64 -13.90
N VAL A 84 45.26 -20.36 -13.81
CA VAL A 84 46.20 -19.87 -12.79
C VAL A 84 45.45 -19.84 -11.47
N TYR A 85 46.00 -20.49 -10.44
CA TYR A 85 45.44 -20.46 -9.09
C TYR A 85 45.42 -19.02 -8.59
N GLN A 86 44.22 -18.45 -8.46
CA GLN A 86 44.03 -17.12 -7.90
C GLN A 86 43.78 -17.29 -6.38
N PRO A 87 44.58 -16.65 -5.52
CA PRO A 87 44.35 -16.71 -4.08
C PRO A 87 42.95 -16.15 -3.74
N PRO A 88 42.33 -16.61 -2.64
CA PRO A 88 41.01 -16.14 -2.23
C PRO A 88 41.01 -14.61 -2.15
N ALA A 89 40.13 -13.97 -2.92
CA ALA A 89 39.91 -12.54 -2.78
C ALA A 89 39.42 -12.29 -1.35
N VAL A 90 40.06 -11.35 -0.64
CA VAL A 90 39.55 -10.90 0.65
C VAL A 90 38.29 -10.09 0.36
N HIS A 91 37.13 -10.68 0.62
CA HIS A 91 35.86 -9.98 0.50
C HIS A 91 35.83 -8.89 1.59
N PRO A 92 35.56 -7.62 1.25
CA PRO A 92 35.34 -6.59 2.26
C PRO A 92 34.22 -7.04 3.21
N ALA A 93 34.42 -6.83 4.51
CA ALA A 93 33.36 -7.07 5.49
C ALA A 93 32.10 -6.28 5.09
N PRO A 94 30.89 -6.87 5.18
CA PRO A 94 29.66 -6.15 4.89
C PRO A 94 29.62 -4.87 5.71
N VAL A 95 29.48 -3.73 5.02
CA VAL A 95 29.32 -2.43 5.67
C VAL A 95 28.11 -2.53 6.59
N ALA A 96 28.25 -2.15 7.87
CA ALA A 96 27.14 -2.12 8.80
C ALA A 96 26.05 -1.17 8.26
N GLN A 97 25.00 -1.74 7.67
CA GLN A 97 23.90 -0.98 7.12
C GLN A 97 23.14 -0.31 8.26
N THR A 98 23.03 1.01 8.22
CA THR A 98 22.21 1.77 9.17
C THR A 98 20.76 1.34 9.05
N ARG A 99 20.31 0.49 9.99
CA ARG A 99 18.93 -0.03 10.03
C ARG A 99 17.95 0.91 10.74
N VAL A 100 18.43 1.94 11.44
CA VAL A 100 17.59 2.82 12.25
C VAL A 100 18.01 4.27 12.07
N VAL A 101 17.06 5.14 11.73
CA VAL A 101 17.26 6.59 11.67
C VAL A 101 16.38 7.24 12.74
N GLN A 102 17.01 7.90 13.72
CA GLN A 102 16.32 8.49 14.86
C GLN A 102 15.89 9.93 14.58
N TYR A 103 14.68 10.27 15.04
CA TYR A 103 14.11 11.62 15.01
C TYR A 103 13.52 11.95 16.40
N PRO A 104 13.29 13.25 16.71
CA PRO A 104 12.75 13.63 18.02
C PRO A 104 11.37 13.04 18.36
N HIS A 105 10.58 12.72 17.34
CA HIS A 105 9.17 12.30 17.43
C HIS A 105 8.96 10.83 17.06
N GLY A 106 10.03 10.08 16.81
CA GLY A 106 9.97 8.70 16.35
C GLY A 106 11.25 8.25 15.67
N ARG A 107 11.22 7.07 15.07
CA ARG A 107 12.36 6.57 14.29
C ARG A 107 11.88 5.78 13.09
N TYR A 108 12.64 5.86 12.01
CA TYR A 108 12.48 4.95 10.88
C TYR A 108 13.31 3.70 11.14
N GLU A 109 12.68 2.54 11.08
CA GLU A 109 13.32 1.23 11.17
C GLU A 109 13.23 0.53 9.80
N LEU A 110 14.39 0.14 9.26
CA LEU A 110 14.49 -0.65 8.04
C LEU A 110 14.23 -2.11 8.38
N ARG A 111 13.05 -2.59 7.98
CA ARG A 111 12.65 -3.98 8.10
C ARG A 111 12.90 -4.72 6.79
N GLY A 112 13.15 -6.01 6.92
CA GLY A 112 13.51 -6.87 5.80
C GLY A 112 15.01 -7.17 5.74
N ASP A 113 15.30 -8.19 4.97
CA ASP A 113 16.62 -8.77 4.71
C ASP A 113 17.01 -8.65 3.24
N GLY A 114 16.11 -8.16 2.37
CA GLY A 114 16.35 -7.97 0.94
C GLY A 114 16.39 -9.27 0.14
N VAL A 115 16.34 -10.43 0.80
CA VAL A 115 16.43 -11.75 0.19
C VAL A 115 15.08 -12.47 0.25
N THR A 116 14.51 -12.60 1.45
CA THR A 116 13.17 -13.19 1.66
C THR A 116 12.08 -12.14 1.82
N THR A 117 12.41 -11.00 2.40
CA THR A 117 11.50 -9.87 2.62
C THR A 117 12.12 -8.60 2.06
N THR A 118 11.37 -7.91 1.19
CA THR A 118 11.77 -6.60 0.64
C THR A 118 12.06 -5.60 1.75
N TYR A 119 13.10 -4.80 1.56
CA TYR A 119 13.42 -3.71 2.47
C TYR A 119 12.30 -2.67 2.52
N GLN A 120 11.79 -2.42 3.71
CA GLN A 120 10.75 -1.42 3.96
C GLN A 120 11.13 -0.53 5.15
N TRP A 121 10.94 0.77 4.99
CA TRP A 121 11.10 1.72 6.08
C TRP A 121 9.78 1.86 6.83
N VAL A 122 9.78 1.50 8.11
CA VAL A 122 8.61 1.61 8.99
C VAL A 122 8.85 2.75 9.97
N TRP A 123 7.91 3.70 10.01
CA TRP A 123 7.91 4.75 11.02
C TRP A 123 7.36 4.20 12.34
N VAL A 124 8.15 4.31 13.40
CA VAL A 124 7.74 3.99 14.77
C VAL A 124 7.59 5.30 15.53
N VAL A 125 6.34 5.60 15.93
CA VAL A 125 6.02 6.78 16.73
C VAL A 125 6.65 6.64 18.11
N ALA A 126 7.30 7.70 18.59
CA ALA A 126 7.80 7.71 19.95
C ALA A 126 6.66 8.00 20.94
N GLU A 127 6.35 7.05 21.82
CA GLU A 127 5.35 7.21 22.89
C GLU A 127 5.82 8.21 23.97
N SER A 128 7.09 8.61 23.93
CA SER A 128 7.69 9.65 24.77
C SER A 128 8.84 10.32 24.02
N PRO A 129 9.14 11.62 24.25
CA PRO A 129 10.24 12.30 23.58
C PRO A 129 11.56 11.55 23.79
N ILE A 130 12.17 11.08 22.71
CA ILE A 130 13.48 10.42 22.76
C ILE A 130 14.53 11.52 22.99
N PRO A 131 15.39 11.43 24.02
CA PRO A 131 16.45 12.39 24.23
C PRO A 131 17.39 12.41 23.00
N PRO A 132 17.94 13.58 22.63
CA PRO A 132 18.81 13.68 21.47
C PRO A 132 19.99 12.70 21.56
N PRO A 133 20.44 12.12 20.43
CA PRO A 133 21.58 11.21 20.45
C PRO A 133 22.80 11.94 21.03
N PRO A 134 23.60 11.27 21.88
CA PRO A 134 24.82 11.88 22.42
C PRO A 134 25.73 12.29 21.26
N PRO A 135 26.44 13.44 21.36
CA PRO A 135 27.42 13.85 20.37
C PRO A 135 28.38 12.70 20.09
N GLY A 136 28.58 12.37 18.82
CA GLY A 136 29.52 11.32 18.42
C GLY A 136 30.87 11.58 19.08
N LEU A 137 31.41 10.57 19.76
CA LEU A 137 32.72 10.67 20.38
C LEU A 137 33.75 11.05 19.31
N PRO A 138 34.64 12.02 19.58
CA PRO A 138 35.71 12.35 18.65
C PRO A 138 36.54 11.09 18.37
N PRO A 139 37.11 10.94 17.15
CA PRO A 139 37.98 9.81 16.83
C PRO A 139 39.03 9.64 17.93
N ALA A 140 39.15 8.44 18.48
CA ALA A 140 40.20 8.13 19.44
C ALA A 140 41.55 8.43 18.78
N THR A 141 42.35 9.30 19.40
CA THR A 141 43.73 9.52 18.96
C THR A 141 44.49 8.19 19.03
N PRO A 142 45.25 7.82 17.98
CA PRO A 142 46.04 6.60 18.01
C PRO A 142 46.94 6.60 19.27
N PRO A 143 47.12 5.45 19.94
CA PRO A 143 48.07 5.36 21.03
C PRO A 143 49.48 5.75 20.54
N PRO A 144 50.28 6.47 21.35
CA PRO A 144 51.68 6.73 21.03
C PRO A 144 52.36 5.40 20.74
N GLY A 145 52.96 5.27 19.55
CA GLY A 145 53.74 4.10 19.19
C GLY A 145 54.91 3.91 20.17
N PRO A 146 55.36 2.66 20.40
CA PRO A 146 56.50 2.41 21.28
C PRO A 146 57.74 3.12 20.74
N THR A 147 58.37 3.91 21.59
CA THR A 147 59.70 4.47 21.39
C THR A 147 60.69 3.31 21.23
N GLN A 148 61.33 3.22 20.07
CA GLN A 148 62.62 2.56 19.91
C GLN A 148 63.72 3.61 19.89
#